data_AF-A0AAD2G6T8-F1
#
_entry.id   AF-A0AAD2G6T8-F1
#
_cell.length_a   1.000
_cell.length_b   1.000
_cell.length_c   1.000
_cell.angle_alpha   90.00
_cell.angle_beta   90.00
_cell.angle_gamma   90.00
#
_symmetry.space_group_name_H-M   'P 1'
#
loop_
_entity.id
_entity.type
_entity.pdbx_description
1 polymer ?
#
loop_
_entity_poly.entity_id
_entity_poly.type
_entity_poly.pdbx_seq_one_letter_code
_entity_poly.pdbx_strand_id
1 'polypeptide(L)'
;MAFQKLKKRLLKKKSPRTNNGVDLKSSADDSQRTCRTMVSDSPPSSRTVLESTPELVQPAMYGYEDAAPDAAAKSLSLDPYGYEVHDPSPVAARPRRSSMKGLDPTRPPRRRHSISFEKEVKVNKVVPIATMVKDKGDMWLQGQDYSRIANKVNRIVERSASGKGDKFCVRGLEHMIERRAGKEDEPRTEAWDTVLDEQHTQCVTGNYSEETLSQKYILCSKQSRMEAKLRALQDEQEVSRYLEETRHYCRRMSM
;
A
#
# COMPACT_ATOMS: atom_id res chain seq x y z
N MET A 1 -32.77 46.35 16.01
CA MET A 1 -31.93 46.74 14.85
C MET A 1 -30.43 46.55 15.15
N ALA A 2 -29.94 45.30 15.25
CA ALA A 2 -28.54 45.03 15.63
C ALA A 2 -27.91 43.86 14.82
N PHE A 3 -28.48 43.48 13.67
CA PHE A 3 -28.05 42.32 12.89
C PHE A 3 -27.53 42.63 11.48
N GLN A 4 -27.37 43.90 11.10
CA GLN A 4 -26.83 44.28 9.78
C GLN A 4 -25.36 44.72 9.76
N LYS A 5 -24.67 44.81 10.91
CA LYS A 5 -23.30 45.35 10.97
C LYS A 5 -22.17 44.33 10.79
N LEU A 6 -22.46 43.03 10.71
CA LEU A 6 -21.42 41.99 10.61
C LEU A 6 -21.09 41.51 9.18
N LYS A 7 -21.83 41.96 8.15
CA LYS A 7 -21.66 41.46 6.77
C LYS A 7 -20.64 42.21 5.91
N LYS A 8 -19.96 43.24 6.44
CA LYS A 8 -19.02 44.10 5.68
C LYS A 8 -17.52 43.84 5.93
N ARG A 9 -17.13 42.80 6.68
CA ARG A 9 -15.72 42.52 7.00
C ARG A 9 -15.06 41.35 6.26
N LEU A 10 -15.74 40.71 5.30
CA LEU A 10 -15.21 39.52 4.57
C LEU A 10 -14.80 39.77 3.11
N LEU A 11 -14.67 41.02 2.68
CA LEU A 11 -14.26 41.38 1.31
C LEU A 11 -13.08 42.36 1.32
N LYS A 12 -11.89 41.90 1.74
CA LYS A 12 -10.61 42.53 1.37
C LYS A 12 -9.44 41.65 1.80
N LYS A 13 -8.99 40.78 0.90
CA LYS A 13 -7.61 40.30 0.78
C LYS A 13 -7.48 39.59 -0.59
N LYS A 14 -7.57 40.38 -1.67
CA LYS A 14 -7.01 39.99 -2.97
C LYS A 14 -5.50 40.15 -2.82
N SER A 15 -4.79 39.04 -2.71
CA SER A 15 -3.33 39.01 -2.80
C SER A 15 -2.93 39.33 -4.25
N PRO A 16 -1.97 40.23 -4.51
CA PRO A 16 -1.44 40.43 -5.85
C PRO A 16 -0.70 39.15 -6.28
N ARG A 17 -1.20 38.52 -7.34
CA ARG A 17 -0.57 37.39 -8.01
C ARG A 17 0.63 37.96 -8.78
N THR A 18 1.83 37.78 -8.25
CA THR A 18 3.07 38.10 -8.96
C THR A 18 3.24 37.10 -10.09
N ASN A 19 3.03 37.56 -11.33
CA ASN A 19 3.42 36.84 -12.53
C ASN A 19 4.95 36.87 -12.62
N ASN A 20 5.61 35.82 -12.13
CA ASN A 20 6.99 35.56 -12.50
C ASN A 20 6.98 35.00 -13.93
N GLY A 21 7.02 35.91 -14.90
CA GLY A 21 7.38 35.58 -16.28
C GLY A 21 8.80 35.05 -16.26
N VAL A 22 8.95 33.74 -16.41
CA VAL A 22 10.24 33.13 -16.68
C VAL A 22 10.47 33.30 -18.18
N ASP A 23 11.27 34.31 -18.53
CA ASP A 23 11.79 34.49 -19.87
C ASP A 23 12.64 33.25 -20.23
N LEU A 24 12.05 32.37 -21.04
CA LEU A 24 12.75 31.33 -21.78
C LEU A 24 13.65 32.01 -22.81
N LYS A 25 14.87 32.38 -22.39
CA LYS A 25 15.96 32.67 -23.31
C LYS A 25 16.40 31.36 -23.95
N SER A 26 15.94 31.15 -25.19
CA SER A 26 16.50 30.21 -26.13
C SER A 26 17.96 30.59 -26.43
N SER A 27 18.91 30.00 -25.70
CA SER A 27 20.31 29.93 -26.13
C SER A 27 20.44 28.69 -27.00
N ALA A 28 20.35 28.92 -28.30
CA ALA A 28 20.91 28.03 -29.29
C ALA A 28 22.42 28.29 -29.30
N ASP A 29 23.19 27.49 -28.56
CA ASP A 29 24.62 27.37 -28.76
C ASP A 29 24.97 25.92 -29.11
N ASP A 30 24.99 25.75 -30.42
CA ASP A 30 25.79 24.84 -31.21
C ASP A 30 27.17 24.60 -30.56
N SER A 31 27.42 23.39 -30.11
CA SER A 31 28.76 22.94 -29.73
C SER A 31 28.90 21.47 -30.06
N GLN A 32 29.43 21.26 -31.26
CA GLN A 32 29.97 20.01 -31.78
C GLN A 32 30.85 19.34 -30.73
N ARG A 33 30.31 18.35 -30.02
CA ARG A 33 31.08 17.44 -29.18
C ARG A 33 31.36 16.19 -29.99
N THR A 34 32.46 16.21 -30.73
CA THR A 34 33.07 15.02 -31.31
C THR A 34 33.46 14.07 -30.18
N CYS A 35 32.64 13.05 -29.93
CA CYS A 35 33.01 11.94 -29.06
C CYS A 35 34.06 11.09 -29.79
N ARG A 36 35.32 11.39 -29.51
CA ARG A 36 36.49 10.60 -29.87
C ARG A 36 36.42 9.28 -29.10
N THR A 37 36.13 8.20 -29.81
CA THR A 37 36.16 6.82 -29.33
C THR A 37 37.57 6.48 -28.87
N MET A 38 37.80 6.48 -27.56
CA MET A 38 38.99 5.86 -26.97
C MET A 38 38.64 4.38 -26.76
N VAL A 39 39.09 3.54 -27.69
CA VAL A 39 39.16 2.09 -27.51
C VAL A 39 40.22 1.85 -26.44
N SER A 40 39.79 1.57 -25.22
CA SER A 40 40.67 1.12 -24.15
C SER A 40 40.54 -0.40 -24.06
N ASP A 41 41.47 -1.09 -24.71
CA ASP A 41 41.73 -2.51 -24.53
C ASP A 41 42.12 -2.76 -23.07
N SER A 42 41.14 -3.11 -22.23
CA SER A 42 41.38 -3.67 -20.91
C SER A 42 41.19 -5.19 -20.99
N PRO A 43 42.18 -5.99 -20.56
CA PRO A 43 42.04 -7.43 -20.57
C PRO A 43 40.97 -7.88 -19.57
N PRO A 44 40.27 -9.00 -19.84
CA PRO A 44 39.24 -9.52 -18.94
C PRO A 44 39.87 -9.95 -17.62
N SER A 45 39.62 -9.16 -16.58
CA SER A 45 39.89 -9.58 -15.21
C SER A 45 38.91 -10.68 -14.84
N SER A 46 39.42 -11.90 -14.75
CA SER A 46 38.72 -13.08 -14.26
C SER A 46 38.25 -12.87 -12.82
N ARG A 47 37.08 -12.26 -12.69
CA ARG A 47 36.40 -12.10 -11.41
C ARG A 47 35.70 -13.42 -11.10
N THR A 48 36.35 -14.23 -10.28
CA THR A 48 35.74 -15.36 -9.58
C THR A 48 34.58 -14.85 -8.74
N VAL A 49 33.36 -15.03 -9.25
CA VAL A 49 32.14 -14.89 -8.48
C VAL A 49 32.10 -16.10 -7.54
N LEU A 50 32.50 -15.88 -6.29
CA LEU A 50 32.15 -16.78 -5.19
C LEU A 50 30.64 -16.73 -5.03
N GLU A 51 29.98 -17.63 -5.75
CA GLU A 51 28.57 -17.98 -5.62
C GLU A 51 28.38 -18.54 -4.20
N SER A 52 28.03 -17.64 -3.28
CA SER A 52 27.64 -17.98 -1.93
C SER A 52 26.25 -18.59 -2.02
N THR A 53 26.23 -19.92 -2.03
CA THR A 53 25.01 -20.72 -1.89
C THR A 53 24.27 -20.24 -0.65
N PRO A 54 23.04 -19.71 -0.76
CA PRO A 54 22.26 -19.34 0.42
C PRO A 54 21.98 -20.62 1.20
N GLU A 55 22.53 -20.67 2.41
CA GLU A 55 22.30 -21.71 3.38
C GLU A 55 20.78 -21.88 3.56
N LEU A 56 20.30 -23.09 3.35
CA LEU A 56 18.88 -23.43 3.35
C LEU A 56 18.39 -23.39 4.81
N VAL A 57 18.09 -22.18 5.28
CA VAL A 57 17.49 -21.94 6.60
C VAL A 57 16.16 -22.69 6.62
N GLN A 58 16.12 -23.76 7.40
CA GLN A 58 14.90 -24.54 7.60
C GLN A 58 13.82 -23.59 8.12
N PRO A 59 12.62 -23.58 7.52
CA PRO A 59 11.53 -22.76 8.01
C PRO A 59 11.19 -23.24 9.43
N ALA A 60 11.51 -22.41 10.42
CA ALA A 60 11.04 -22.59 11.78
C ALA A 60 9.51 -22.66 11.71
N MET A 61 8.94 -23.84 11.99
CA MET A 61 7.51 -24.05 12.11
C MET A 61 6.98 -23.15 13.22
N TYR A 62 6.48 -21.97 12.85
CA TYR A 62 5.84 -21.04 13.76
C TYR A 62 4.47 -21.64 14.16
N GLY A 63 4.41 -22.21 15.37
CA GLY A 63 3.20 -22.75 15.96
C GLY A 63 2.18 -21.63 16.24
N TYR A 64 1.13 -21.58 15.43
CA TYR A 64 0.07 -20.57 15.47
C TYR A 64 -1.11 -20.96 16.39
N GLU A 65 -0.96 -21.98 17.23
CA GLU A 65 -2.10 -22.56 17.96
C GLU A 65 -2.48 -21.83 19.27
N ASP A 66 -1.63 -20.94 19.80
CA ASP A 66 -1.83 -20.35 21.14
C ASP A 66 -2.28 -18.87 21.16
N ALA A 67 -2.62 -18.28 20.01
CA ALA A 67 -2.96 -16.84 19.90
C ALA A 67 -4.45 -16.55 19.63
N ALA A 68 -5.37 -17.39 20.12
CA ALA A 68 -6.77 -17.03 20.16
C ALA A 68 -7.05 -16.20 21.44
N PRO A 69 -7.36 -14.89 21.35
CA PRO A 69 -7.71 -14.12 22.53
C PRO A 69 -9.05 -14.63 23.07
N ASP A 70 -9.02 -15.18 24.27
CA ASP A 70 -10.22 -15.56 25.00
C ASP A 70 -11.10 -14.35 25.31
N ALA A 71 -12.40 -14.59 25.23
CA ALA A 71 -13.51 -13.63 25.18
C ALA A 71 -13.79 -12.85 26.49
N ALA A 72 -12.78 -12.54 27.29
CA ALA A 72 -12.94 -11.98 28.63
C ALA A 72 -12.50 -10.52 28.75
N ALA A 73 -13.14 -9.61 28.01
CA ALA A 73 -13.09 -8.18 28.30
C ALA A 73 -14.29 -7.43 27.70
N LYS A 74 -15.49 -7.68 28.25
CA LYS A 74 -16.65 -6.79 28.04
C LYS A 74 -16.68 -5.76 29.17
N SER A 75 -15.94 -4.67 29.04
CA SER A 75 -16.25 -3.44 29.77
C SER A 75 -17.22 -2.62 28.91
N LEU A 76 -18.43 -2.44 29.44
CA LEU A 76 -19.52 -1.66 28.84
C LEU A 76 -19.15 -0.17 28.85
N SER A 77 -18.55 0.32 27.78
CA SER A 77 -18.55 1.75 27.45
C SER A 77 -19.65 2.02 26.42
N LEU A 78 -20.56 2.93 26.77
CA LEU A 78 -21.52 3.49 25.83
C LEU A 78 -20.75 4.16 24.68
N ASP A 79 -20.98 3.68 23.46
CA ASP A 79 -20.38 4.27 22.27
C ASP A 79 -21.10 5.60 21.94
N PRO A 80 -20.39 6.73 21.80
CA PRO A 80 -20.99 8.05 21.55
C PRO A 80 -21.57 8.22 20.13
N TYR A 81 -21.66 7.14 19.35
CA TYR A 81 -22.12 7.14 17.96
C TYR A 81 -23.47 6.47 17.72
N GLY A 82 -24.19 6.05 18.78
CA GLY A 82 -25.59 5.68 18.70
C GLY A 82 -25.90 4.42 17.89
N TYR A 83 -24.93 3.51 17.74
CA TYR A 83 -25.21 2.17 17.22
C TYR A 83 -25.84 1.34 18.35
N GLU A 84 -27.02 0.78 18.10
CA GLU A 84 -27.63 -0.19 19.00
C GLU A 84 -26.69 -1.40 19.13
N VAL A 85 -26.23 -1.65 20.36
CA VAL A 85 -25.43 -2.83 20.70
C VAL A 85 -26.38 -4.02 20.63
N HIS A 86 -26.46 -4.68 19.48
CA HIS A 86 -27.12 -5.97 19.42
C HIS A 86 -26.35 -6.96 20.29
N ASP A 87 -26.99 -7.43 21.35
CA ASP A 87 -26.48 -8.52 22.17
C ASP A 87 -26.12 -9.69 21.24
N PRO A 88 -24.84 -10.13 21.20
CA PRO A 88 -24.48 -11.25 20.37
C PRO A 88 -25.22 -12.47 20.92
N SER A 89 -26.19 -12.94 20.13
CA SER A 89 -26.92 -14.17 20.40
C SER A 89 -25.92 -15.28 20.78
N PRO A 90 -26.15 -16.04 21.85
CA PRO A 90 -25.20 -17.04 22.35
C PRO A 90 -24.97 -18.10 21.28
N VAL A 91 -23.87 -17.96 20.53
CA VAL A 91 -23.43 -18.94 19.55
C VAL A 91 -22.92 -20.14 20.34
N ALA A 92 -23.73 -21.20 20.39
CA ALA A 92 -23.34 -22.47 20.99
C ALA A 92 -21.94 -22.88 20.52
N ALA A 93 -21.01 -23.01 21.46
CA ALA A 93 -19.63 -23.36 21.21
C ALA A 93 -19.54 -24.74 20.53
N ARG A 94 -19.50 -24.74 19.20
CA ARG A 94 -19.21 -25.95 18.44
C ARG A 94 -17.74 -26.29 18.67
N PRO A 95 -17.41 -27.51 19.13
CA PRO A 95 -16.02 -27.92 19.33
C PRO A 95 -15.27 -27.79 18.00
N ARG A 96 -14.27 -26.92 17.99
CA ARG A 96 -13.33 -26.76 16.87
C ARG A 96 -12.54 -28.06 16.76
N ARG A 97 -13.02 -29.01 15.95
CA ARG A 97 -12.24 -30.18 15.51
C ARG A 97 -11.10 -29.66 14.64
N SER A 98 -9.93 -29.44 15.22
CA SER A 98 -8.68 -29.30 14.47
C SER A 98 -8.42 -30.64 13.76
N SER A 99 -8.61 -30.64 12.44
CA SER A 99 -8.47 -31.81 11.56
C SER A 99 -7.00 -32.22 11.30
N MET A 100 -6.10 -31.95 12.25
CA MET A 100 -4.65 -32.09 12.04
C MET A 100 -3.94 -33.03 13.02
N LYS A 101 -4.62 -33.60 14.02
CA LYS A 101 -3.99 -34.58 14.93
C LYS A 101 -4.23 -36.02 14.45
N GLY A 102 -3.19 -36.63 13.89
CA GLY A 102 -3.08 -38.10 13.79
C GLY A 102 -2.80 -38.70 12.41
N LEU A 103 -2.02 -38.05 11.54
CA LEU A 103 -1.50 -38.74 10.35
C LEU A 103 -0.27 -39.56 10.75
N ASP A 104 -0.50 -40.87 10.88
CA ASP A 104 0.52 -41.90 11.00
C ASP A 104 1.58 -41.77 9.88
N PRO A 105 2.86 -41.49 10.20
CA PRO A 105 3.91 -41.26 9.18
C PRO A 105 4.21 -42.52 8.36
N THR A 106 3.78 -43.68 8.84
CA THR A 106 3.96 -44.98 8.17
C THR A 106 2.90 -45.24 7.10
N ARG A 107 1.81 -44.48 7.09
CA ARG A 107 0.78 -44.59 6.04
C ARG A 107 1.10 -43.62 4.91
N PRO A 108 1.29 -44.11 3.67
CA PRO A 108 1.44 -43.22 2.52
C PRO A 108 0.21 -42.30 2.45
N PRO A 109 0.40 -40.99 2.22
CA PRO A 109 -0.67 -40.01 2.26
C PRO A 109 -1.78 -40.46 1.31
N ARG A 110 -2.90 -40.88 1.89
CA ARG A 110 -4.06 -41.33 1.13
C ARG A 110 -4.63 -40.09 0.45
N ARG A 111 -4.34 -39.88 -0.83
CA ARG A 111 -4.95 -38.86 -1.70
C ARG A 111 -6.46 -39.09 -1.70
N ARG A 112 -7.14 -38.56 -0.70
CA ARG A 112 -8.60 -38.46 -0.69
C ARG A 112 -8.94 -37.18 -1.43
N HIS A 113 -10.02 -37.25 -2.20
CA HIS A 113 -10.60 -36.21 -3.04
C HIS A 113 -10.01 -36.18 -4.46
N SER A 114 -10.62 -36.99 -5.33
CA SER A 114 -10.62 -36.72 -6.77
C SER A 114 -11.36 -35.40 -6.98
N ILE A 115 -10.61 -34.33 -7.20
CA ILE A 115 -11.17 -33.04 -7.62
C ILE A 115 -11.55 -33.23 -9.09
N SER A 116 -12.85 -33.19 -9.37
CA SER A 116 -13.36 -33.16 -10.74
C SER A 116 -13.79 -31.74 -11.02
N PHE A 117 -13.34 -31.21 -12.16
CA PHE A 117 -13.76 -29.91 -12.64
C PHE A 117 -14.98 -30.11 -13.52
N GLU A 118 -15.99 -29.28 -13.32
CA GLU A 118 -17.13 -29.24 -14.23
C GLU A 118 -16.63 -28.75 -15.60
N LYS A 119 -16.90 -29.53 -16.65
CA LYS A 119 -16.40 -29.27 -18.01
C LYS A 119 -16.96 -27.97 -18.60
N GLU A 120 -18.09 -27.51 -18.08
CA GLU A 120 -18.80 -26.34 -18.56
C GLU A 120 -18.88 -25.28 -17.47
N VAL A 121 -18.28 -24.11 -17.73
CA VAL A 121 -18.37 -22.95 -16.84
C VAL A 121 -19.57 -22.11 -17.24
N LYS A 122 -20.61 -22.11 -16.41
CA LYS A 122 -21.76 -21.21 -16.59
C LYS A 122 -21.39 -19.80 -16.15
N VAL A 123 -21.25 -18.89 -17.12
CA VAL A 123 -21.03 -17.47 -16.86
C VAL A 123 -22.37 -16.75 -16.83
N ASN A 124 -22.80 -16.32 -15.64
CA ASN A 124 -23.99 -15.47 -15.49
C ASN A 124 -23.58 -14.02 -15.70
N LYS A 125 -24.26 -13.32 -16.62
CA LYS A 125 -24.08 -11.88 -16.80
C LYS A 125 -24.69 -11.17 -15.58
N VAL A 126 -23.83 -10.57 -14.76
CA VAL A 126 -24.26 -9.76 -13.63
C VAL A 126 -24.84 -8.46 -14.17
N VAL A 127 -26.14 -8.24 -13.92
CA VAL A 127 -26.82 -7.01 -14.29
C VAL A 127 -26.32 -5.87 -13.39
N PRO A 128 -25.87 -4.74 -13.94
CA PRO A 128 -25.41 -3.62 -13.12
C PRO A 128 -26.50 -3.12 -12.17
N ILE A 129 -26.16 -2.89 -10.90
CA ILE A 129 -27.10 -2.44 -9.86
C ILE A 129 -27.85 -1.17 -10.29
N ALA A 130 -27.18 -0.27 -11.03
CA ALA A 130 -27.78 0.95 -11.56
C ALA A 130 -28.99 0.71 -12.48
N THR A 131 -29.11 -0.48 -13.08
CA THR A 131 -30.26 -0.86 -13.92
C THR A 131 -31.34 -1.61 -13.14
N MET A 132 -31.02 -2.13 -11.94
CA MET A 132 -31.96 -2.89 -11.11
C MET A 132 -32.81 -1.99 -10.21
N VAL A 133 -32.31 -0.80 -9.84
CA VAL A 133 -32.99 0.13 -8.94
C VAL A 133 -33.85 1.10 -9.74
N LYS A 134 -35.17 1.18 -9.43
CA LYS A 134 -36.12 2.07 -10.11
C LYS A 134 -35.83 3.55 -9.85
N ASP A 135 -35.53 3.87 -8.59
CA ASP A 135 -35.24 5.24 -8.15
C ASP A 135 -33.80 5.35 -7.64
N LYS A 136 -33.02 6.25 -8.21
CA LYS A 136 -31.61 6.45 -7.82
C LYS A 136 -31.42 6.83 -6.34
N GLY A 137 -32.48 7.29 -5.68
CA GLY A 137 -32.51 7.59 -4.25
C GLY A 137 -32.49 6.35 -3.35
N ASP A 138 -32.90 5.19 -3.84
CA ASP A 138 -32.97 3.95 -3.05
C ASP A 138 -31.65 3.16 -3.03
N MET A 139 -30.60 3.69 -3.66
CA MET A 139 -29.28 3.08 -3.56
C MET A 139 -28.72 3.27 -2.14
N TRP A 140 -28.14 2.21 -1.59
CA TRP A 140 -27.50 2.20 -0.26
C TRP A 140 -26.48 3.33 -0.07
N LEU A 141 -25.80 3.73 -1.15
CA LEU A 141 -24.82 4.81 -1.13
C LEU A 141 -25.24 5.92 -2.10
N GLN A 142 -25.76 7.02 -1.56
CA GLN A 142 -26.08 8.19 -2.36
C GLN A 142 -24.84 9.07 -2.60
N GLY A 143 -24.89 9.93 -3.62
CA GLY A 143 -23.78 10.84 -3.92
C GLY A 143 -23.46 11.83 -2.78
N GLN A 144 -24.47 12.20 -1.98
CA GLN A 144 -24.27 13.03 -0.79
C GLN A 144 -23.49 12.28 0.30
N ASP A 145 -23.80 11.00 0.52
CA ASP A 145 -23.11 10.17 1.51
C ASP A 145 -21.67 9.92 1.11
N TYR A 146 -21.42 9.64 -0.18
CA TYR A 146 -20.06 9.54 -0.72
C TYR A 146 -19.25 10.81 -0.42
N SER A 147 -19.84 11.97 -0.69
CA SER A 147 -19.19 13.27 -0.43
C SER A 147 -18.91 13.48 1.07
N ARG A 148 -19.82 13.07 1.95
CA ARG A 148 -19.63 13.12 3.41
C ARG A 148 -18.50 12.20 3.86
N ILE A 149 -18.45 10.97 3.34
CA ILE A 149 -17.39 10.00 3.64
C ILE A 149 -16.04 10.54 3.16
N ALA A 150 -15.96 11.01 1.91
CA ALA A 150 -14.74 11.60 1.35
C ALA A 150 -14.24 12.78 2.20
N ASN A 151 -15.14 13.69 2.60
CA ASN A 151 -14.80 14.80 3.49
C ASN A 151 -14.31 14.34 4.87
N LYS A 152 -14.91 13.28 5.44
CA LYS A 152 -14.49 12.70 6.72
C LYS A 152 -13.09 12.08 6.60
N VAL A 153 -12.83 11.32 5.54
CA VAL A 153 -11.51 10.74 5.25
C VAL A 153 -10.46 11.84 5.10
N ASN A 154 -10.75 12.88 4.32
CA ASN A 154 -9.85 14.02 4.15
C ASN A 154 -9.51 14.71 5.49
N ARG A 155 -10.49 14.88 6.39
CA ARG A 155 -10.25 15.44 7.72
C ARG A 155 -9.36 14.55 8.60
N ILE A 156 -9.52 13.23 8.51
CA ILE A 156 -8.66 12.27 9.22
C ILE A 156 -7.23 12.41 8.70
N VAL A 157 -7.05 12.38 7.38
CA VAL A 157 -5.75 12.55 6.71
C VAL A 157 -5.06 13.86 7.15
N GLU A 158 -5.79 14.99 7.15
CA GLU A 158 -5.25 16.29 7.59
C GLU A 158 -4.81 16.29 9.06
N ARG A 159 -5.63 15.68 9.92
CA ARG A 159 -5.35 15.62 11.35
C ARG A 159 -4.19 14.68 11.67
N SER A 160 -4.08 13.56 10.96
CA SER A 160 -2.96 12.62 11.08
C SER A 160 -1.66 13.22 10.56
N ALA A 161 -1.68 13.91 9.41
CA ALA A 161 -0.52 14.63 8.89
C ALA A 161 -0.02 15.73 9.85
N SER A 162 -0.92 16.31 10.65
CA SER A 162 -0.57 17.31 11.68
C SER A 162 0.06 16.71 12.95
N GLY A 163 0.26 15.39 13.04
CA GLY A 163 0.80 14.71 14.22
C GLY A 163 -0.15 14.65 15.43
N LYS A 164 -1.43 14.99 15.26
CA LYS A 164 -2.46 14.96 16.32
C LYS A 164 -3.44 13.78 16.14
N GLY A 165 -2.94 12.71 15.51
CA GLY A 165 -3.71 11.63 14.90
C GLY A 165 -3.83 10.34 15.69
N ASP A 166 -3.23 10.22 16.90
CA ASP A 166 -3.07 8.95 17.63
C ASP A 166 -4.35 8.12 17.86
N LYS A 167 -5.53 8.71 17.66
CA LYS A 167 -6.82 8.03 17.83
C LYS A 167 -7.38 7.41 16.54
N PHE A 168 -6.78 7.65 15.38
CA PHE A 168 -7.28 7.16 14.10
C PHE A 168 -6.33 6.15 13.48
N CYS A 169 -6.89 5.03 13.01
CA CYS A 169 -6.16 4.10 12.17
C CYS A 169 -5.81 4.80 10.85
N VAL A 170 -4.52 4.97 10.58
CA VAL A 170 -4.00 5.51 9.31
C VAL A 170 -3.79 4.43 8.26
N ARG A 171 -4.02 3.15 8.62
CA ARG A 171 -3.80 2.02 7.73
C ARG A 171 -4.74 2.09 6.52
N GLY A 172 -4.18 2.09 5.32
CA GLY A 172 -4.90 2.30 4.06
C GLY A 172 -5.12 3.77 3.66
N LEU A 173 -4.68 4.74 4.48
CA LEU A 173 -4.71 6.17 4.18
C LEU A 173 -3.32 6.77 3.96
N GLU A 174 -2.27 5.95 4.03
CA GLU A 174 -0.87 6.37 3.90
C GLU A 174 -0.65 7.06 2.56
N HIS A 175 -1.12 6.46 1.47
CA HIS A 175 -1.02 7.02 0.12
C HIS A 175 -1.66 8.41 0.01
N MET A 176 -2.77 8.66 0.72
CA MET A 176 -3.40 9.99 0.71
C MET A 176 -2.60 11.02 1.51
N ILE A 177 -1.97 10.59 2.61
CA ILE A 177 -1.08 11.42 3.44
C ILE A 177 0.20 11.75 2.65
N GLU A 178 0.83 10.74 2.05
CA GLU A 178 2.07 10.85 1.28
C GLU A 178 1.87 11.68 0.00
N ARG A 179 0.77 11.47 -0.73
CA ARG A 179 0.39 12.32 -1.87
C ARG A 179 0.24 13.80 -1.49
N ARG A 180 -0.40 14.10 -0.36
CA ARG A 180 -0.52 15.49 0.12
C ARG A 180 0.81 16.07 0.58
N ALA A 181 1.72 15.23 1.08
CA ALA A 181 3.08 15.64 1.39
C ALA A 181 3.93 15.88 0.13
N GLY A 182 3.41 15.55 -1.06
CA GLY A 182 4.10 15.71 -2.34
C GLY A 182 5.24 14.73 -2.54
N LYS A 183 5.29 13.61 -1.79
CA LYS A 183 6.48 12.74 -1.74
C LYS A 183 6.40 11.50 -2.63
N GLU A 184 5.20 11.06 -3.03
CA GLU A 184 5.03 9.70 -3.55
C GLU A 184 4.94 9.62 -5.07
N ASP A 185 4.33 10.62 -5.71
CA ASP A 185 4.08 10.54 -7.15
C ASP A 185 5.35 10.83 -7.96
N GLU A 186 6.24 11.70 -7.46
CA GLU A 186 7.43 12.17 -8.17
C GLU A 186 8.40 11.05 -8.59
N PRO A 187 8.88 10.14 -7.70
CA PRO A 187 9.83 9.10 -8.10
C PRO A 187 9.22 8.07 -9.05
N ARG A 188 7.91 7.82 -8.93
CA ARG A 188 7.20 6.90 -9.82
C ARG A 188 7.03 7.49 -11.20
N THR A 189 6.61 8.76 -11.29
CA THR A 189 6.51 9.45 -12.58
C THR A 189 7.87 9.60 -13.23
N GLU A 190 8.91 9.95 -12.48
CA GLU A 190 10.28 10.05 -13.00
C GLU A 190 10.80 8.72 -13.56
N ALA A 191 10.52 7.60 -12.87
CA ALA A 191 10.87 6.28 -13.37
C ALA A 191 10.15 5.94 -14.69
N TRP A 192 8.88 6.31 -14.82
CA TRP A 192 8.12 6.12 -16.06
C TRP A 192 8.65 7.01 -17.18
N ASP A 193 8.87 8.29 -16.91
CA ASP A 193 9.37 9.26 -17.88
C ASP A 193 10.74 8.82 -18.40
N THR A 194 11.64 8.38 -17.52
CA THR A 194 12.97 7.86 -17.89
C THR A 194 12.87 6.67 -18.86
N VAL A 195 11.94 5.75 -18.63
CA VAL A 195 11.73 4.58 -19.50
C VAL A 195 11.12 4.98 -20.83
N LEU A 196 10.15 5.89 -20.82
CA LEU A 196 9.48 6.37 -22.03
C LEU A 196 10.43 7.19 -22.91
N ASP A 197 11.29 8.02 -22.31
CA ASP A 197 12.32 8.79 -23.01
C ASP A 197 13.35 7.87 -23.70
N GLU A 198 13.76 6.79 -23.02
CA GLU A 198 14.64 5.79 -23.61
C GLU A 198 13.94 5.05 -24.76
N GLN A 199 12.69 4.62 -24.59
CA GLN A 199 11.89 4.00 -25.66
C GLN A 199 11.75 4.92 -26.87
N HIS A 200 11.50 6.21 -26.63
CA HIS A 200 11.42 7.21 -27.69
C HIS A 200 12.77 7.36 -28.41
N THR A 201 13.87 7.41 -27.66
CA THR A 201 15.23 7.48 -28.22
C THR A 201 15.56 6.26 -29.08
N GLN A 202 15.22 5.04 -28.62
CA GLN A 202 15.40 3.81 -29.40
C GLN A 202 14.53 3.80 -30.66
N CYS A 203 13.30 4.34 -30.60
CA CYS A 203 12.42 4.47 -31.75
C CYS A 203 12.99 5.43 -32.81
N VAL A 204 13.54 6.57 -32.40
CA VAL A 204 14.11 7.57 -33.33
C VAL A 204 15.42 7.06 -33.95
N THR A 205 16.23 6.34 -33.17
CA THR A 205 17.53 5.82 -33.63
C THR A 205 17.44 4.49 -34.39
N GLY A 206 16.33 3.75 -34.23
CA GLY A 206 16.13 2.43 -34.83
C GLY A 206 16.89 1.29 -34.15
N ASN A 207 17.56 1.55 -33.02
CA ASN A 207 18.35 0.57 -32.28
C ASN A 207 17.61 0.16 -30.99
N TYR A 208 16.94 -0.99 -31.04
CA TYR A 208 16.18 -1.50 -29.90
C TYR A 208 17.09 -2.35 -28.99
N SER A 209 17.24 -1.93 -27.73
CA SER A 209 18.05 -2.62 -26.72
C SER A 209 17.25 -2.76 -25.43
N GLU A 210 16.76 -3.97 -25.17
CA GLU A 210 16.03 -4.30 -23.94
C GLU A 210 16.93 -4.18 -22.71
N GLU A 211 18.22 -4.51 -22.85
CA GLU A 211 19.18 -4.43 -21.75
C GLU A 211 19.34 -2.98 -21.26
N THR A 212 19.48 -2.02 -22.17
CA THR A 212 19.61 -0.60 -21.82
C THR A 212 18.37 -0.09 -21.07
N LEU A 213 17.19 -0.47 -21.53
CA LEU A 213 15.91 -0.10 -20.93
C LEU A 213 15.76 -0.71 -19.53
N SER A 214 16.16 -1.97 -19.36
CA SER A 214 16.18 -2.64 -18.06
C SER A 214 17.14 -1.96 -17.08
N GLN A 215 18.33 -1.54 -17.54
CA GLN A 215 19.30 -0.82 -16.71
C GLN A 215 18.75 0.53 -16.27
N LYS A 216 18.10 1.28 -17.16
CA LYS A 216 17.44 2.55 -16.82
C LYS A 216 16.39 2.35 -15.72
N TYR A 217 15.54 1.34 -15.86
CA TYR A 217 14.54 0.99 -14.86
C TYR A 217 15.17 0.59 -13.51
N ILE A 218 16.23 -0.22 -13.51
CA ILE A 218 16.95 -0.61 -12.29
C ILE A 218 17.55 0.61 -11.59
N LEU A 219 18.08 1.57 -12.35
CA LEU A 219 18.67 2.78 -11.80
C LEU A 219 17.61 3.69 -11.14
N CYS A 220 16.50 3.97 -11.82
CA CYS A 220 15.45 4.84 -11.26
C CYS A 220 14.71 4.17 -10.09
N SER A 221 14.55 2.84 -10.12
CA SER A 221 13.89 2.08 -9.04
C SER A 221 14.78 1.82 -7.81
N LYS A 222 16.07 2.20 -7.85
CA LYS A 222 17.04 1.89 -6.79
C LYS A 222 16.65 2.47 -5.43
N GLN A 223 16.15 3.70 -5.39
CA GLN A 223 15.75 4.36 -4.15
C GLN A 223 14.53 3.68 -3.54
N SER A 224 13.47 3.47 -4.32
CA SER A 224 12.25 2.79 -3.84
C SER A 224 12.56 1.40 -3.29
N ARG A 225 13.47 0.66 -3.93
CA ARG A 225 13.93 -0.65 -3.43
C ARG A 225 14.64 -0.54 -2.08
N MET A 226 15.47 0.49 -1.90
CA MET A 226 16.16 0.74 -0.62
C MET A 226 15.18 1.11 0.49
N GLU A 227 14.23 1.99 0.20
CA GLU A 227 13.19 2.42 1.14
C GLU A 227 12.28 1.26 1.55
N ALA A 228 11.85 0.44 0.59
CA ALA A 228 11.06 -0.77 0.87
C ALA A 228 11.83 -1.75 1.77
N LYS A 229 13.13 -1.93 1.52
CA LYS A 229 13.98 -2.77 2.38
C LYS A 229 14.09 -2.20 3.79
N LEU A 230 14.28 -0.89 3.93
CA LEU A 230 14.38 -0.23 5.23
C LEU A 230 13.06 -0.34 6.01
N ARG A 231 11.92 -0.15 5.34
CA ARG A 231 10.59 -0.30 5.94
C ARG A 231 10.32 -1.74 6.38
N ALA A 232 10.69 -2.73 5.57
CA ALA A 232 10.57 -4.14 5.96
C ALA A 232 11.37 -4.46 7.24
N LEU A 233 12.56 -3.88 7.41
CA LEU A 233 13.35 -4.04 8.65
C LEU A 233 12.69 -3.36 9.85
N GLN A 234 12.03 -2.21 9.65
CA GLN A 234 11.27 -1.54 10.72
C GLN A 234 10.07 -2.39 11.14
N ASP A 235 9.34 -2.94 10.18
CA ASP A 235 8.20 -3.83 10.43
C ASP A 235 8.66 -5.09 11.19
N GLU A 236 9.79 -5.69 10.80
CA GLU A 236 10.39 -6.83 11.51
C GLU A 236 10.72 -6.51 12.97
N GLN A 237 11.29 -5.33 13.24
CA GLN A 237 11.61 -4.87 14.59
C GLN A 237 10.35 -4.61 15.41
N GLU A 238 9.33 -3.98 14.82
CA GLU A 238 8.07 -3.70 15.50
C GLU A 238 7.31 -4.97 15.86
N VAL A 239 7.29 -5.96 14.95
CA VAL A 239 6.71 -7.28 15.22
C VAL A 239 7.48 -7.98 16.34
N SER A 240 8.82 -7.95 16.31
CA SER A 240 9.65 -8.54 17.36
C SER A 240 9.35 -7.92 18.72
N ARG A 241 9.29 -6.59 18.81
CA ARG A 241 8.93 -5.86 20.03
C ARG A 241 7.53 -6.25 20.52
N TYR A 242 6.54 -6.27 19.63
CA TYR A 242 5.17 -6.66 19.96
C TYR A 242 5.10 -8.08 20.55
N LEU A 243 5.83 -9.03 19.96
CA LEU A 243 5.89 -10.41 20.45
C LEU A 243 6.55 -10.51 21.84
N GLU A 244 7.61 -9.74 22.09
CA GLU A 244 8.27 -9.67 23.40
C GLU A 244 7.33 -9.11 24.47
N GLU A 245 6.67 -7.98 24.19
CA GLU A 245 5.70 -7.34 25.08
C GLU A 245 4.53 -8.27 25.39
N THR A 246 3.99 -8.94 24.36
CA THR A 246 2.90 -9.90 24.50
C THR A 246 3.32 -11.10 25.36
N ARG A 247 4.51 -11.66 25.13
CA ARG A 247 5.04 -12.76 25.96
C ARG A 247 5.20 -12.34 27.42
N HIS A 248 5.70 -11.13 27.67
CA HIS A 248 5.84 -10.59 29.02
C HIS A 248 4.46 -10.42 29.70
N TYR A 249 3.48 -9.90 28.98
CA TYR A 249 2.11 -9.76 29.48
C TYR A 249 1.47 -11.11 29.83
N CYS A 250 1.54 -12.09 28.94
CA CYS A 250 0.98 -13.43 29.18
C CYS A 250 1.63 -14.12 30.39
N ARG A 251 2.95 -13.97 30.59
CA ARG A 251 3.63 -14.52 31.79
C ARG A 251 3.13 -13.89 33.09
N ARG A 252 2.83 -12.59 33.10
CA ARG A 252 2.30 -11.91 34.29
C ARG A 252 0.87 -12.33 34.65
N MET A 253 0.06 -12.69 33.67
CA MET A 253 -1.35 -13.08 33.86
C MET A 253 -1.53 -14.55 34.24
N SER A 254 -0.47 -15.37 34.14
CA SER A 254 -0.49 -16.81 34.44
C SER A 254 -0.14 -17.14 35.91
N MET A 255 -0.03 -16.14 36.78
CA MET A 255 0.12 -16.31 38.23
C MET A 255 -1.12 -15.78 38.95
#